data_AF-A0A0B1TQX1-F1
#
_entry.id   AF-A0A0B1TQX1-F1
#
_cell.length_a   1.000
_cell.length_b   1.000
_cell.length_c   1.000
_cell.angle_alpha   90.00
_cell.angle_beta   90.00
_cell.angle_gamma   90.00
#
_symmetry.space_group_name_H-M   'P 1'
#
loop_
_entity.id
_entity.type
_entity.pdbx_description
1 polymer ?
#
loop_
_entity_poly.entity_id
_entity_poly.type
_entity_poly.pdbx_seq_one_letter_code
_entity_poly.pdbx_strand_id
1 'polypeptide(L)'
;MLAFITHGGMGGVFESAYAGVPVITIPLFADQLRNARMLEYRGVGLVIDKDEVTEKRLINSIKEVLKPRYKEAAVRLSEQLRNKPFTPEEILISERHREISIPIPAFIMDPDGRALKAILHYADL
;
A
#
# COMPACT_ATOMS: atom_id res chain seq x y z
N MET A 1 -0.62 -14.17 -17.53
CA MET A 1 -0.47 -13.18 -16.44
C MET A 1 -0.75 -13.88 -15.12
N LEU A 2 -0.03 -13.53 -14.05
CA LEU A 2 -0.15 -14.15 -12.73
C LEU A 2 -1.00 -13.26 -11.81
N ALA A 3 -1.84 -13.85 -10.98
CA ALA A 3 -2.58 -13.19 -9.91
C ALA A 3 -2.42 -13.99 -8.61
N PHE A 4 -2.38 -13.29 -7.48
CA PHE A 4 -2.25 -13.88 -6.16
C PHE A 4 -3.60 -13.88 -5.43
N ILE A 5 -3.93 -14.96 -4.72
CA ILE A 5 -5.15 -15.04 -3.91
C ILE A 5 -4.73 -15.16 -2.46
N THR A 6 -5.22 -14.27 -1.60
CA THR A 6 -4.83 -14.21 -0.18
C THR A 6 -5.99 -13.79 0.70
N HIS A 7 -5.88 -14.02 2.00
CA HIS A 7 -6.83 -13.56 3.00
C HIS A 7 -6.65 -12.08 3.37
N GLY A 8 -5.63 -11.38 2.84
CA GLY A 8 -5.41 -9.95 3.11
C GLY A 8 -4.58 -9.66 4.36
N GLY A 9 -3.86 -10.65 4.90
CA GLY A 9 -2.84 -10.41 5.93
C GLY A 9 -1.73 -9.50 5.42
N MET A 10 -1.21 -8.60 6.28
CA MET A 10 -0.29 -7.53 5.89
C MET A 10 0.96 -8.03 5.14
N GLY A 11 1.52 -9.18 5.53
CA GLY A 11 2.66 -9.79 4.85
C GLY A 11 2.37 -10.11 3.38
N GLY A 12 1.30 -10.87 3.11
CA GLY A 12 0.91 -11.23 1.74
C GLY A 12 0.48 -10.03 0.89
N VAL A 13 -0.14 -9.02 1.52
CA VAL A 13 -0.46 -7.75 0.87
C VAL A 13 0.81 -7.03 0.43
N PHE A 14 1.80 -6.94 1.32
CA PHE A 14 3.08 -6.29 1.03
C PHE A 14 3.87 -7.04 -0.04
N GLU A 15 3.96 -8.37 0.06
CA GLU A 15 4.61 -9.21 -0.94
C GLU A 15 4.01 -9.02 -2.34
N SER A 16 2.68 -9.05 -2.45
CA SER A 16 1.98 -8.85 -3.72
C SER A 16 2.25 -7.46 -4.31
N ALA A 17 2.20 -6.43 -3.47
CA ALA A 17 2.44 -5.05 -3.88
C ALA A 17 3.91 -4.85 -4.31
N TYR A 18 4.86 -5.38 -3.56
CA TYR A 18 6.29 -5.28 -3.86
C TYR A 18 6.68 -6.09 -5.10
N ALA A 19 6.07 -7.25 -5.32
CA ALA A 19 6.24 -8.07 -6.52
C ALA A 19 5.54 -7.50 -7.77
N GLY A 20 4.65 -6.51 -7.60
CA GLY A 20 3.85 -5.95 -8.69
C GLY A 20 2.89 -6.98 -9.29
N VAL A 21 2.29 -7.81 -8.42
CA VAL A 21 1.34 -8.86 -8.79
C VAL A 21 -0.06 -8.43 -8.37
N PRO A 22 -1.05 -8.47 -9.29
CA PRO A 22 -2.45 -8.24 -8.94
C PRO A 22 -2.99 -9.27 -7.96
N VAL A 23 -3.96 -8.87 -7.14
CA VAL A 23 -4.42 -9.68 -6.02
C VAL A 23 -5.94 -9.83 -5.93
N ILE A 24 -6.41 -11.00 -5.54
CA ILE A 24 -7.78 -11.21 -5.05
C ILE A 24 -7.67 -11.46 -3.56
N THR A 25 -8.46 -10.72 -2.79
CA THR A 25 -8.45 -10.81 -1.32
C THR A 25 -9.78 -11.38 -0.83
N ILE A 26 -9.72 -12.34 0.10
CA ILE A 26 -10.88 -12.93 0.78
C ILE A 26 -10.68 -12.73 2.29
N PRO A 27 -11.05 -11.57 2.84
CA PRO A 27 -10.83 -11.26 4.26
C PRO A 27 -11.58 -12.21 5.17
N LEU A 28 -10.91 -12.73 6.20
CA LEU A 28 -11.53 -13.64 7.17
C LEU A 28 -12.00 -12.89 8.42
N PHE A 29 -11.15 -12.01 8.97
CA PHE A 29 -11.42 -11.22 10.18
C PHE A 29 -10.39 -10.07 10.40
N ALA A 30 -10.66 -9.23 11.39
CA ALA A 30 -9.79 -8.15 11.88
C ALA A 30 -9.39 -7.10 10.81
N ASP A 31 -8.10 -6.79 10.71
CA ASP A 31 -7.55 -5.73 9.86
C ASP A 31 -7.46 -6.11 8.38
N GLN A 32 -7.65 -7.38 8.05
CA GLN A 32 -7.53 -7.93 6.70
C GLN A 32 -8.46 -7.21 5.70
N LEU A 33 -9.67 -6.84 6.12
CA LEU A 33 -10.61 -6.11 5.27
C LEU A 33 -10.06 -4.71 4.94
N ARG A 34 -9.47 -4.02 5.92
CA ARG A 34 -8.86 -2.70 5.70
C ARG A 34 -7.69 -2.81 4.72
N ASN A 35 -6.84 -3.82 4.88
CA ASN A 35 -5.70 -4.05 3.98
C ASN A 35 -6.15 -4.40 2.56
N ALA A 36 -7.17 -5.23 2.43
CA ALA A 36 -7.80 -5.60 1.16
C ALA A 36 -8.37 -4.38 0.42
N ARG A 37 -9.14 -3.54 1.13
CA ARG A 37 -9.72 -2.30 0.56
C ARG A 37 -8.67 -1.30 0.10
N MET A 38 -7.50 -1.28 0.74
CA MET A 38 -6.38 -0.44 0.29
C MET A 38 -5.87 -0.86 -1.09
N LEU A 39 -5.75 -2.17 -1.35
CA LEU A 39 -5.31 -2.70 -2.65
C LEU A 39 -6.35 -2.47 -3.74
N GLU A 40 -7.62 -2.64 -3.40
CA GLU A 40 -8.74 -2.34 -4.29
C GLU A 40 -8.78 -0.84 -4.65
N TYR A 41 -8.63 0.05 -3.66
CA TYR A 41 -8.54 1.50 -3.86
C TYR A 41 -7.37 1.90 -4.78
N ARG A 42 -6.24 1.20 -4.68
CA ARG A 42 -5.07 1.41 -5.56
C ARG A 42 -5.25 0.79 -6.95
N GLY A 43 -6.35 0.08 -7.20
CA GLY A 43 -6.65 -0.61 -8.46
C GLY A 43 -5.81 -1.87 -8.70
N VAL A 44 -5.17 -2.39 -7.65
CA VAL A 44 -4.23 -3.53 -7.73
C VAL A 44 -4.94 -4.87 -7.54
N GLY A 45 -6.17 -4.84 -7.01
CA GLY A 45 -6.88 -6.08 -6.74
C GLY A 45 -8.38 -5.93 -6.56
N LEU A 46 -8.99 -7.05 -6.19
CA LEU A 46 -10.42 -7.18 -5.88
C LEU A 46 -10.60 -7.74 -4.48
N VAL A 47 -11.68 -7.35 -3.83
CA VAL A 47 -12.12 -7.94 -2.56
C VAL A 47 -13.35 -8.82 -2.81
N ILE A 48 -13.33 -10.05 -2.30
CA ILE A 48 -14.49 -10.94 -2.25
C ILE A 48 -14.81 -11.13 -0.77
N ASP A 49 -16.06 -10.86 -0.39
CA ASP A 49 -16.51 -11.20 0.96
C ASP A 49 -16.48 -12.73 1.14
N LYS A 50 -16.00 -13.21 2.28
CA LYS A 50 -15.91 -14.64 2.59
C LYS A 50 -17.28 -15.33 2.47
N ASP A 51 -18.37 -14.61 2.77
CA ASP A 51 -19.73 -15.15 2.74
C ASP A 51 -20.30 -15.17 1.31
N GLU A 52 -19.65 -14.51 0.36
CA GLU A 52 -20.02 -14.46 -1.06
C GLU A 52 -19.14 -15.35 -1.97
N VAL A 53 -18.24 -16.14 -1.37
CA VAL A 53 -17.35 -17.02 -2.13
C VAL A 53 -18.16 -18.14 -2.78
N THR A 54 -18.25 -18.08 -4.10
CA THR A 54 -18.82 -19.13 -4.95
C THR A 54 -17.87 -19.40 -6.10
N GLU A 55 -17.96 -20.58 -6.71
CA GLU A 55 -17.16 -20.93 -7.90
C GLU A 55 -17.31 -19.88 -9.00
N LYS A 56 -18.56 -19.50 -9.31
CA LYS A 56 -18.88 -18.46 -10.30
C LYS A 56 -18.24 -17.12 -9.95
N ARG A 57 -18.33 -16.70 -8.68
CA ARG A 57 -17.74 -15.42 -8.22
C ARG A 57 -16.22 -15.45 -8.33
N LEU A 58 -15.59 -16.55 -7.95
CA LEU A 58 -14.14 -16.70 -8.01
C LEU A 58 -13.64 -16.70 -9.46
N ILE A 59 -14.26 -17.48 -10.35
CA ILE A 59 -13.91 -17.52 -11.77
C ILE A 59 -14.04 -16.14 -12.41
N ASN A 60 -15.13 -15.43 -12.14
CA ASN A 60 -15.34 -14.09 -12.67
C ASN A 60 -14.30 -13.09 -12.14
N SER A 61 -13.95 -13.19 -10.86
CA SER A 61 -12.94 -12.32 -10.25
C SER A 61 -11.54 -12.60 -10.80
N ILE A 62 -11.20 -13.87 -11.07
CA ILE A 62 -9.96 -14.25 -11.74
C ILE A 62 -9.92 -13.66 -13.15
N LYS A 63 -10.98 -13.81 -13.94
CA LYS A 63 -11.06 -13.21 -15.28
C LYS A 63 -10.92 -11.69 -15.24
N GLU A 64 -11.49 -11.05 -14.24
CA GLU A 64 -11.45 -9.60 -14.06
C GLU A 64 -10.04 -9.11 -13.69
N VAL A 65 -9.43 -9.71 -12.65
CA VAL A 65 -8.10 -9.31 -12.18
C VAL A 65 -7.01 -9.60 -13.21
N LEU A 66 -7.28 -10.52 -14.15
CA LEU A 66 -6.40 -10.82 -15.26
C LEU A 66 -6.42 -9.79 -16.40
N LYS A 67 -7.18 -8.69 -16.27
CA LYS A 67 -7.14 -7.58 -17.23
C LYS A 67 -5.88 -6.72 -17.07
N PRO A 68 -5.33 -6.15 -18.17
CA PRO A 68 -4.07 -5.38 -18.14
C PRO A 68 -4.03 -4.25 -17.09
N ARG A 69 -5.15 -3.54 -16.90
CA ARG A 69 -5.26 -2.42 -15.93
C ARG A 69 -4.80 -2.76 -14.51
N TYR A 70 -5.04 -3.99 -14.06
CA TYR A 70 -4.64 -4.41 -12.72
C TYR A 70 -3.13 -4.65 -12.63
N LYS A 71 -2.55 -5.20 -13.70
CA LYS A 71 -1.10 -5.40 -13.78
C LYS A 71 -0.36 -4.09 -13.90
N GLU A 72 -0.85 -3.15 -14.70
CA GLU A 72 -0.31 -1.79 -14.80
C GLU A 72 -0.35 -1.09 -13.44
N ALA A 73 -1.49 -1.16 -12.73
CA ALA A 73 -1.61 -0.60 -11.38
C ALA A 73 -0.65 -1.29 -10.38
N ALA A 74 -0.51 -2.62 -10.45
CA ALA A 74 0.37 -3.38 -9.58
C ALA A 74 1.86 -3.03 -9.82
N VAL A 75 2.28 -2.92 -11.09
CA VAL A 75 3.63 -2.50 -11.46
C VAL A 75 3.91 -1.09 -10.98
N ARG A 76 2.99 -0.15 -11.21
CA ARG A 76 3.11 1.23 -10.72
C ARG A 76 3.25 1.29 -9.20
N LEU A 77 2.46 0.50 -8.46
CA LEU A 77 2.58 0.44 -7.00
C LEU A 77 3.93 -0.16 -6.56
N SER A 78 4.39 -1.21 -7.24
CA SER A 78 5.70 -1.84 -6.99
C SER A 78 6.84 -0.84 -7.19
N GLU A 79 6.82 -0.07 -8.28
CA GLU A 79 7.78 1.01 -8.54
C GLU A 79 7.74 2.07 -7.45
N GLN A 80 6.56 2.52 -7.02
CA GLN A 80 6.42 3.47 -5.90
C GLN A 80 7.00 2.93 -4.58
N LEU A 81 6.85 1.64 -4.32
CA LEU A 81 7.40 1.00 -3.11
C LEU A 81 8.92 0.85 -3.18
N ARG A 82 9.46 0.56 -4.37
CA ARG A 82 10.91 0.44 -4.60
C ARG A 82 11.61 1.79 -4.63
N ASN A 83 10.94 2.81 -5.14
CA ASN A 83 11.47 4.18 -5.26
C ASN A 83 11.25 5.02 -3.99
N LYS A 84 11.12 4.39 -2.81
CA LYS A 84 11.00 5.14 -1.57
C LYS A 84 12.29 5.95 -1.31
N PRO A 85 12.18 7.26 -1.03
CA PRO A 85 13.32 8.17 -0.99
C PRO A 85 14.22 8.01 0.24
N PHE A 86 13.86 7.14 1.18
CA PHE A 86 14.62 6.95 2.42
C PHE A 86 14.82 5.46 2.72
N THR A 87 16.04 5.08 3.06
CA THR A 87 16.34 3.74 3.57
C THR A 87 15.73 3.55 4.96
N PRO A 88 15.52 2.31 5.42
CA PRO A 88 15.12 2.04 6.80
C PRO A 88 16.05 2.71 7.84
N GLU A 89 17.34 2.90 7.53
CA GLU A 89 18.26 3.65 8.39
C GLU A 89 17.94 5.15 8.42
N GLU A 90 17.64 5.77 7.28
CA GLU A 90 17.29 7.20 7.20
C GLU A 90 15.97 7.51 7.91
N ILE A 91 14.99 6.60 7.81
CA ILE A 91 13.74 6.69 8.59
C ILE A 91 14.05 6.57 10.09
N LEU A 92 14.86 5.58 10.49
CA LEU A 92 15.23 5.37 11.89
C LEU A 92 16.01 6.56 12.48
N ILE A 93 16.90 7.15 11.70
CA ILE A 93 17.63 8.37 12.07
C ILE A 93 16.63 9.53 12.19
N SER A 94 15.71 9.72 11.23
CA SER A 94 14.71 10.79 11.32
C SER A 94 13.81 10.70 12.56
N GLU A 95 13.35 9.49 12.91
CA GLU A 95 12.50 9.25 14.08
C GLU A 95 13.27 9.42 15.39
N ARG A 96 14.51 8.91 15.46
CA ARG A 96 15.38 9.10 16.64
C ARG A 96 15.73 10.58 16.87
N HIS A 97 15.88 11.36 15.80
CA HIS A 97 16.12 12.80 15.89
C HIS A 97 14.86 13.59 16.26
N ARG A 98 13.65 13.06 16.04
CA ARG A 98 12.39 13.67 16.47
C ARG A 98 12.22 13.66 18.00
N GLU A 99 12.86 12.72 18.70
CA GLU A 99 12.90 12.64 20.16
C GLU A 99 13.95 13.56 20.81
N ILE A 100 14.92 14.07 20.03
CA ILE A 100 16.02 14.89 20.53
C ILE A 100 15.85 16.31 19.96
N SER A 101 15.49 17.28 20.80
CA SER A 101 15.18 18.69 20.50
C SER A 101 16.31 19.51 19.81
N ILE A 102 16.81 19.07 18.66
CA ILE A 102 17.76 19.84 17.83
C ILE A 102 17.05 20.14 16.50
N PRO A 103 16.78 21.41 16.18
CA PRO A 103 16.00 21.76 15.00
C PRO A 103 16.86 21.63 13.74
N ILE A 104 16.63 20.58 12.97
CA ILE A 104 16.88 20.56 11.52
C ILE A 104 15.53 20.93 10.86
N PRO A 105 15.48 21.71 9.74
CA PRO A 105 14.22 22.10 9.12
C PRO A 105 13.33 20.87 8.88
N ALA A 106 12.27 20.74 9.67
CA ALA A 106 11.42 19.57 9.66
C ALA A 106 10.61 19.55 8.37
N PHE A 107 10.93 18.59 7.53
CA PHE A 107 10.20 18.33 6.33
C PHE A 107 9.03 17.40 6.64
N ILE A 108 7.84 17.99 6.79
CA ILE A 108 6.64 17.22 7.16
C ILE A 108 6.08 16.58 5.89
N MET A 109 6.26 15.27 5.76
CA MET A 109 5.45 14.46 4.84
C MET A 109 4.03 14.39 5.40
N ASP A 110 3.04 14.73 4.59
CA ASP A 110 1.64 14.41 4.89
C ASP A 110 1.53 12.90 5.20
N PRO A 111 0.76 12.46 6.22
CA PRO A 111 0.52 11.04 6.51
C PRO A 111 0.14 10.18 5.30
N ASP A 112 -0.41 10.78 4.22
CA ASP A 112 -0.70 10.07 2.97
C ASP A 112 0.47 10.02 1.95
N GLY A 113 1.59 10.67 2.22
CA GLY A 113 2.81 10.67 1.41
C GLY A 113 2.68 11.40 0.07
N ARG A 114 1.65 12.24 -0.12
CA ARG A 114 1.30 12.82 -1.43
C ARG A 114 1.71 14.27 -1.65
N ALA A 115 2.19 14.99 -0.63
CA ALA A 115 2.61 16.37 -0.81
C ALA A 115 3.84 16.73 0.04
N LEU A 116 4.80 17.30 -0.67
CA LEU A 116 5.95 18.03 -0.14
C LEU A 116 5.49 19.47 0.11
N LYS A 117 5.29 19.89 1.36
CA LYS A 117 5.08 21.31 1.68
C LYS A 117 6.20 21.78 2.60
N ALA A 118 7.16 22.50 2.04
CA ALA A 118 8.06 23.33 2.84
C ALA A 118 7.27 24.56 3.32
N ILE A 119 6.93 24.61 4.61
CA ILE A 119 6.45 25.84 5.24
C ILE A 119 7.54 26.29 6.20
N LEU A 120 8.30 27.32 5.80
CA LEU A 120 9.04 28.16 6.72
C LEU A 120 8.03 29.13 7.35
N HIS A 121 7.80 29.00 8.65
CA HIS A 121 7.27 30.12 9.43
C HIS A 121 8.15 30.29 10.66
N TYR A 122 9.06 31.26 10.58
CA TYR A 122 9.60 31.92 11.76
C TYR A 122 8.50 32.83 12.31
N ALA A 123 8.16 32.66 13.58
CA ALA A 123 7.54 33.70 14.37
C ALA A 123 8.11 33.57 15.78
N ASP A 124 8.75 34.66 16.23
CA ASP A 124 9.43 34.83 17.49
C ASP A 124 8.58 34.45 18.70
N LEU A 125 9.20 33.76 19.68
CA LEU A 125 9.22 34.05 21.12
C LEU A 125 10.14 33.05 21.84
#